data_AF-A0AAV2NS84-F1
#
_entry.id   AF-A0AAV2NS84-F1
#
_cell.length_a   1.000
_cell.length_b   1.000
_cell.length_c   1.000
_cell.angle_alpha   90.00
_cell.angle_beta   90.00
_cell.angle_gamma   90.00
#
_symmetry.space_group_name_H-M   'P 1'
#
loop_
_entity.id
_entity.type
_entity.pdbx_description
1 polymer ?
#
loop_
_entity_poly.entity_id
_entity_poly.type
_entity_poly.pdbx_seq_one_letter_code
_entity_poly.pdbx_strand_id
1 'polypeptide(L)'
;MKNTKNKRPAGKGDDENGKREKKFDKKKYRLQKYSNKYKINQWEEKRKKAVLRGFYKELEKDRQNSSQASSNLNRASNNTNEISSSKSKSYAFYKAKQEYKRKQEEKKKRIEDAIRVKAEREEALRKYKEKKLHNYKMLSKKTKKGQPVMKGRIEMLLEKIQQSVT
;
A
#
# COMPACT_ATOMS: atom_id res chain seq x y z
N MET A 1 -61.15 -23.03 -2.98
CA MET A 1 -60.01 -23.50 -2.17
C MET A 1 -59.55 -24.85 -2.70
N LYS A 2 -58.31 -24.97 -3.18
CA LYS A 2 -57.53 -26.22 -3.28
C LYS A 2 -56.07 -25.83 -3.54
N ASN A 3 -55.27 -25.97 -2.50
CA ASN A 3 -53.93 -25.46 -2.33
C ASN A 3 -52.93 -26.55 -2.76
N THR A 4 -52.32 -26.46 -3.94
CA THR A 4 -51.30 -27.42 -4.38
C THR A 4 -49.91 -26.90 -4.03
N LYS A 5 -49.35 -27.49 -2.98
CA LYS A 5 -48.00 -27.28 -2.47
C LYS A 5 -46.97 -27.58 -3.58
N ASN A 6 -46.20 -26.56 -3.97
CA ASN A 6 -45.04 -26.72 -4.85
C ASN A 6 -43.96 -27.54 -4.15
N LYS A 7 -43.88 -28.83 -4.48
CA LYS A 7 -42.84 -29.76 -4.08
C LYS A 7 -41.58 -29.46 -4.92
N ARG A 8 -40.57 -28.86 -4.29
CA ARG A 8 -39.24 -28.69 -4.91
C ARG A 8 -38.66 -30.08 -5.21
N PRO A 9 -38.18 -30.37 -6.43
CA PRO A 9 -37.40 -31.58 -6.64
C PRO A 9 -36.01 -31.36 -6.06
N ALA A 10 -35.65 -32.21 -5.10
CA ALA A 10 -34.29 -32.36 -4.60
C ALA A 10 -33.40 -32.80 -5.77
N GLY A 11 -32.56 -31.88 -6.25
CA GLY A 11 -31.52 -32.18 -7.23
C GLY A 11 -30.43 -33.00 -6.57
N LYS A 12 -30.36 -34.26 -6.98
CA LYS A 12 -29.34 -35.26 -6.67
C LYS A 12 -27.93 -34.67 -6.79
N GLY A 13 -27.08 -35.02 -5.83
CA GLY A 13 -25.64 -34.94 -5.98
C GLY A 13 -25.21 -35.98 -7.00
N ASP A 14 -24.68 -35.50 -8.12
CA ASP A 14 -24.00 -36.32 -9.10
C ASP A 14 -22.49 -36.05 -8.95
N ASP A 15 -21.84 -36.94 -8.19
CA ASP A 15 -20.40 -37.15 -8.24
C ASP A 15 -20.05 -37.72 -9.62
N GLU A 16 -19.81 -36.85 -10.60
CA GLU A 16 -19.20 -37.22 -11.86
C GLU A 16 -17.80 -36.60 -11.99
N ASN A 17 -16.82 -37.45 -11.71
CA ASN A 17 -15.41 -37.30 -12.01
C ASN A 17 -15.16 -37.34 -13.53
N GLY A 18 -15.64 -36.32 -14.24
CA GLY A 18 -15.30 -36.04 -15.63
C GLY A 18 -14.45 -34.79 -15.69
N LYS A 19 -13.33 -34.82 -16.43
CA LYS A 19 -12.54 -33.63 -16.78
C LYS A 19 -13.40 -32.68 -17.62
N ARG A 20 -14.31 -31.94 -16.99
CA ARG A 20 -15.04 -30.84 -17.62
C ARG A 20 -14.01 -29.75 -17.85
N GLU A 21 -13.70 -29.45 -19.10
CA GLU A 21 -12.88 -28.30 -19.45
C GLU A 21 -13.45 -27.08 -18.73
N LYS A 22 -12.62 -26.45 -17.89
CA LYS A 22 -13.06 -25.31 -17.08
C LYS A 22 -13.39 -24.16 -18.03
N LYS A 23 -14.68 -24.03 -18.35
CA LYS A 23 -15.18 -22.97 -19.23
C LYS A 23 -14.73 -21.61 -18.68
N PHE A 24 -14.01 -20.86 -19.50
CA PHE A 24 -13.36 -19.61 -19.08
C PHE A 24 -14.39 -18.60 -18.58
N ASP A 25 -14.32 -18.27 -17.30
CA ASP A 25 -15.17 -17.25 -16.71
C ASP A 25 -14.67 -15.85 -17.10
N LYS A 26 -15.26 -15.31 -18.18
CA LYS A 26 -15.00 -13.96 -18.68
C LYS A 26 -15.26 -12.88 -17.62
N LYS A 27 -16.21 -13.09 -16.69
CA LYS A 27 -16.54 -12.11 -15.64
C LYS A 27 -15.44 -12.08 -14.59
N LYS A 28 -14.98 -13.25 -14.13
CA LYS A 28 -13.82 -13.36 -13.23
C LYS A 28 -12.57 -12.79 -13.87
N TYR A 29 -12.31 -13.07 -15.15
CA TYR A 29 -11.16 -12.49 -15.87
C TYR A 29 -11.20 -10.96 -15.91
N ARG A 30 -12.34 -10.35 -16.26
CA ARG A 30 -12.47 -8.89 -16.29
C ARG A 30 -12.22 -8.27 -14.91
N LEU A 31 -12.76 -8.89 -13.85
CA LEU A 31 -12.49 -8.46 -12.48
C LEU A 31 -11.01 -8.55 -12.12
N GLN A 32 -10.32 -9.64 -12.51
CA GLN A 32 -8.89 -9.79 -12.26
C GLN A 32 -8.02 -8.84 -13.10
N LYS A 33 -8.38 -8.57 -14.36
CA LYS A 33 -7.59 -7.69 -15.24
C LYS A 33 -7.73 -6.21 -14.93
N TYR A 34 -8.95 -5.75 -14.62
CA TYR A 34 -9.26 -4.33 -14.53
C TYR A 34 -9.48 -3.82 -13.10
N SER A 35 -9.70 -4.70 -12.11
CA SER A 35 -9.82 -4.26 -10.72
C SER A 35 -8.47 -3.81 -10.16
N ASN A 36 -8.38 -2.54 -9.77
CA ASN A 36 -7.19 -2.01 -9.10
C ASN A 36 -6.90 -2.75 -7.79
N LYS A 37 -7.95 -3.09 -7.02
CA LYS A 37 -7.82 -3.89 -5.79
C LYS A 37 -7.16 -5.23 -6.07
N TYR A 38 -7.56 -5.92 -7.13
CA TYR A 38 -6.95 -7.21 -7.48
C TYR A 38 -5.46 -7.05 -7.84
N LYS A 39 -5.09 -6.01 -8.59
CA LYS A 39 -3.68 -5.73 -8.94
C LYS A 39 -2.82 -5.45 -7.70
N ILE A 40 -3.33 -4.65 -6.76
CA ILE A 40 -2.65 -4.35 -5.50
C ILE A 40 -2.44 -5.64 -4.69
N ASN A 41 -3.49 -6.45 -4.51
CA ASN A 41 -3.40 -7.72 -3.81
C ASN A 41 -2.39 -8.68 -4.48
N GLN A 42 -2.37 -8.77 -5.82
CA GLN A 42 -1.38 -9.60 -6.53
C GLN A 42 0.06 -9.12 -6.27
N TRP A 43 0.29 -7.82 -6.21
CA TRP A 43 1.60 -7.24 -5.91
C TRP A 43 2.02 -7.53 -4.46
N GLU A 44 1.11 -7.37 -3.50
CA GLU A 44 1.36 -7.71 -2.10
C GLU A 44 1.70 -9.19 -1.92
N GLU A 45 0.96 -10.08 -2.57
CA GLU A 45 1.21 -11.53 -2.53
C GLU A 45 2.57 -11.90 -3.14
N LYS A 46 2.95 -11.27 -4.26
CA LYS A 46 4.31 -11.44 -4.83
C LYS A 46 5.39 -10.97 -3.85
N ARG A 47 5.18 -9.84 -3.18
CA ARG A 47 6.12 -9.30 -2.19
C ARG A 47 6.28 -10.24 -0.99
N LYS A 48 5.17 -10.74 -0.42
CA LYS A 48 5.20 -11.72 0.68
C LYS A 48 5.94 -13.00 0.27
N LYS A 49 5.67 -13.52 -0.92
CA LYS A 49 6.38 -14.71 -1.46
C LYS A 49 7.87 -14.46 -1.63
N ALA A 50 8.28 -13.27 -2.07
CA ALA A 50 9.69 -12.92 -2.20
C ALA A 50 10.40 -12.89 -0.83
N VAL A 51 9.76 -12.30 0.19
CA VAL A 51 10.27 -12.31 1.58
C VAL A 51 10.43 -13.74 2.09
N LEU A 52 9.39 -14.57 1.92
CA LEU A 52 9.42 -15.96 2.36
C LEU A 52 10.49 -16.78 1.64
N ARG A 53 10.67 -16.57 0.33
CA ARG A 53 11.76 -17.19 -0.44
C ARG A 53 13.15 -16.72 0.03
N GLY A 54 13.29 -15.45 0.38
CA GLY A 54 14.53 -14.91 0.98
C GLY A 54 14.87 -15.63 2.27
N PHE A 55 13.89 -15.75 3.18
CA PHE A 55 14.05 -16.45 4.46
C PHE A 55 14.48 -17.91 4.29
N TYR A 56 13.78 -18.69 3.45
CA TYR A 56 14.19 -20.08 3.22
C TYR A 56 15.55 -20.21 2.54
N LYS A 57 15.91 -19.26 1.67
CA LYS A 57 17.23 -19.22 1.04
C LYS A 57 18.35 -18.93 2.05
N GLU A 58 18.08 -18.09 3.04
CA GLU A 58 19.01 -17.84 4.15
C GLU A 58 19.19 -19.09 5.00
N LEU A 59 18.10 -19.77 5.38
CA LEU A 59 18.18 -21.04 6.12
C LEU A 59 18.97 -22.12 5.37
N GLU A 60 18.75 -22.28 4.06
CA GLU A 60 19.51 -23.24 3.26
C GLU A 60 21.00 -22.83 3.18
N LYS A 61 21.28 -21.53 3.05
CA LYS A 61 22.66 -21.01 3.02
C LYS A 61 23.37 -21.23 4.34
N ASP A 62 22.71 -21.05 5.48
CA ASP A 62 23.29 -21.31 6.80
C ASP A 62 23.59 -22.79 7.01
N ARG A 63 22.74 -23.69 6.49
CA ARG A 63 22.97 -25.13 6.50
C ARG A 63 24.18 -25.53 5.63
N GLN A 64 24.31 -24.93 4.45
CA GLN A 64 25.46 -25.18 3.56
C GLN A 64 26.76 -24.58 4.14
N ASN A 65 26.70 -23.39 4.75
CA ASN A 65 27.84 -22.78 5.43
C ASN A 65 28.29 -23.58 6.66
N SER A 66 27.36 -24.17 7.43
CA SER A 66 27.67 -25.11 8.53
C SER A 66 28.40 -26.36 8.03
N SER A 67 27.93 -26.92 6.92
CA SER A 67 28.54 -28.11 6.27
C SER A 67 29.92 -27.80 5.67
N GLN A 68 30.10 -26.59 5.11
CA GLN A 68 31.39 -26.11 4.63
C GLN A 68 32.33 -25.73 5.79
N ALA A 69 31.83 -25.19 6.90
CA ALA A 69 32.62 -24.88 8.09
C ALA A 69 33.22 -26.15 8.72
N SER A 70 32.48 -27.26 8.79
CA SER A 70 33.03 -28.54 9.27
C SER A 70 34.04 -29.16 8.30
N SER A 71 33.84 -29.04 6.98
CA SER A 71 34.82 -29.47 5.98
C SER A 71 36.08 -28.60 5.93
N ASN A 72 35.96 -27.30 6.23
CA ASN A 72 37.06 -26.35 6.30
C ASN A 72 37.83 -26.46 7.62
N LEU A 73 37.21 -26.92 8.72
CA LEU A 73 37.92 -27.24 9.97
C LEU A 73 38.93 -28.39 9.77
N ASN A 74 38.59 -29.40 8.96
CA ASN A 74 39.49 -30.50 8.62
C ASN A 74 40.61 -30.10 7.62
N ARG A 75 40.50 -28.94 6.96
CA ARG A 75 41.53 -28.39 6.07
C ARG A 75 42.38 -27.30 6.72
N ALA A 76 41.88 -26.69 7.80
CA ALA A 76 42.53 -25.61 8.54
C ALA A 76 43.63 -26.09 9.52
N SER A 77 43.76 -27.40 9.79
CA SER A 77 44.87 -27.91 10.60
C SER A 77 46.24 -27.78 9.91
N ASN A 78 46.28 -27.45 8.61
CA ASN A 78 47.51 -27.43 7.81
C ASN A 78 47.90 -26.04 7.29
N ASN A 79 47.27 -24.94 7.71
CA ASN A 79 47.70 -23.59 7.32
C ASN A 79 47.45 -22.57 8.43
N THR A 80 48.28 -22.63 9.47
CA THR A 80 48.42 -21.57 10.47
C THR A 80 49.31 -20.46 9.93
N ASN A 81 48.83 -19.63 9.00
CA ASN A 81 49.45 -18.33 8.76
C ASN A 81 48.51 -17.34 8.07
N GLU A 82 47.55 -16.75 8.80
CA GLU A 82 46.89 -15.50 8.36
C GLU A 82 46.38 -14.70 9.58
N ILE A 83 47.32 -14.20 10.39
CA ILE A 83 47.05 -13.23 11.46
C ILE A 83 47.25 -11.83 10.87
N SER A 84 46.36 -11.40 9.97
CA SER A 84 46.41 -10.03 9.40
C SER A 84 45.03 -9.39 9.14
N SER A 85 43.92 -10.15 9.18
CA SER A 85 42.60 -9.64 8.77
C SER A 85 41.69 -9.07 9.89
N SER A 86 42.13 -9.01 11.15
CA SER A 86 41.26 -8.64 12.28
C SER A 86 41.10 -7.12 12.49
N LYS A 87 42.11 -6.31 12.16
CA LYS A 87 42.06 -4.84 12.31
C LYS A 87 41.09 -4.16 11.34
N SER A 88 40.94 -4.67 10.11
CA SER A 88 40.00 -4.12 9.11
C SER A 88 38.53 -4.44 9.43
N LYS A 89 38.24 -5.58 10.08
CA LYS A 89 36.88 -5.98 10.48
C LYS A 89 36.28 -5.05 11.55
N SER A 90 37.08 -4.56 12.50
CA SER A 90 36.65 -3.59 13.52
C SER A 90 36.17 -2.27 12.89
N TYR A 91 36.92 -1.77 11.90
CA TYR A 91 36.58 -0.55 11.16
C TYR A 91 35.34 -0.73 10.26
N ALA A 92 35.21 -1.90 9.61
CA ALA A 92 34.04 -2.23 8.81
C ALA A 92 32.76 -2.29 9.67
N PHE A 93 32.83 -2.91 10.85
CA PHE A 93 31.71 -2.97 11.79
C PHE A 93 31.32 -1.58 12.31
N TYR A 94 32.30 -0.75 12.66
CA TYR A 94 32.06 0.63 13.09
C TYR A 94 31.38 1.46 11.99
N LYS A 95 31.87 1.37 10.74
CA LYS A 95 31.24 2.01 9.58
C LYS A 95 29.81 1.53 9.36
N ALA A 96 29.57 0.22 9.43
CA ALA A 96 28.23 -0.34 9.27
C ALA A 96 27.26 0.17 10.35
N LYS A 97 27.73 0.30 11.60
CA LYS A 97 26.93 0.86 12.71
C LYS A 97 26.59 2.33 12.49
N GLN A 98 27.52 3.13 11.97
CA GLN A 98 27.29 4.55 11.67
C GLN A 98 26.31 4.73 10.52
N GLU A 99 26.47 3.97 9.43
CA GLU A 99 25.55 3.96 8.29
C GLU A 99 24.13 3.52 8.69
N TYR A 100 24.02 2.53 9.58
CA TYR A 100 22.73 2.10 10.12
C TYR A 100 22.04 3.24 10.89
N LYS A 101 22.76 3.94 11.76
CA LYS A 101 22.22 5.10 12.49
C LYS A 101 21.76 6.20 11.54
N ARG A 102 22.59 6.54 10.54
CA ARG A 102 22.25 7.53 9.51
C ARG A 102 20.96 7.17 8.77
N LYS A 103 20.82 5.91 8.33
CA LYS A 103 19.60 5.43 7.66
C LYS A 103 18.37 5.49 8.56
N GLN A 104 18.52 5.21 9.86
CA GLN A 104 17.41 5.31 10.80
C GLN A 104 16.97 6.76 11.02
N GLU A 105 17.91 7.69 11.15
CA GLU A 105 17.62 9.13 11.24
C GLU A 105 16.95 9.65 9.97
N GLU A 106 17.47 9.29 8.80
CA GLU A 106 16.86 9.66 7.51
C GLU A 106 15.43 9.10 7.40
N LYS A 107 15.21 7.86 7.83
CA LYS A 107 13.87 7.27 7.84
C LYS A 107 12.92 8.03 8.77
N LYS A 108 13.38 8.42 9.97
CA LYS A 108 12.57 9.24 10.89
C LYS A 108 12.22 10.58 10.27
N LYS A 109 13.19 11.27 9.70
CA LYS A 109 12.97 12.56 9.02
C LYS A 109 11.98 12.44 7.87
N ARG A 110 12.12 11.43 7.01
CA ARG A 110 11.16 11.17 5.92
C ARG A 110 9.73 10.92 6.41
N ILE A 111 9.57 10.23 7.54
CA ILE A 111 8.25 9.99 8.15
C ILE A 111 7.67 11.30 8.67
N GLU A 112 8.47 12.10 9.39
CA GLU A 112 8.06 13.41 9.91
C GLU A 112 7.65 14.35 8.78
N ASP A 113 8.47 14.49 7.74
CA ASP A 113 8.17 15.33 6.58
C ASP A 113 6.89 14.86 5.87
N ALA A 114 6.70 13.54 5.72
CA ALA A 114 5.48 12.99 5.13
C ALA A 114 4.23 13.27 5.97
N ILE A 115 4.33 13.24 7.30
CA ILE A 115 3.24 13.59 8.22
C ILE A 115 2.91 15.09 8.09
N ARG A 116 3.93 15.96 8.05
CA ARG A 116 3.75 17.40 7.89
C ARG A 116 3.04 17.74 6.59
N VAL A 117 3.55 17.24 5.46
CA VAL A 117 2.94 17.48 4.14
C VAL A 117 1.51 16.95 4.06
N LYS A 118 1.24 15.80 4.70
CA LYS A 118 -0.12 15.25 4.76
C LYS A 118 -1.05 16.16 5.57
N ALA A 119 -0.61 16.65 6.73
CA ALA A 119 -1.40 17.56 7.56
C ALA A 119 -1.70 18.88 6.85
N GLU A 120 -0.69 19.49 6.21
CA GLU A 120 -0.87 20.72 5.42
C GLU A 120 -1.87 20.53 4.28
N ARG A 121 -1.79 19.40 3.57
CA ARG A 121 -2.73 19.05 2.50
C ARG A 121 -4.15 18.87 3.03
N GLU A 122 -4.31 18.17 4.14
CA GLU A 122 -5.62 17.95 4.76
C GLU A 122 -6.24 19.27 5.23
N GLU A 123 -5.45 20.15 5.84
CA GLU A 123 -5.88 21.48 6.25
C GLU A 123 -6.30 22.34 5.06
N ALA A 124 -5.50 22.36 3.98
CA ALA A 124 -5.83 23.09 2.76
C ALA A 124 -7.13 22.57 2.12
N LEU A 125 -7.33 21.25 2.08
CA LEU A 125 -8.57 20.64 1.60
C LEU A 125 -9.76 20.98 2.49
N ARG A 126 -9.57 21.04 3.82
CA ARG A 126 -10.62 21.43 4.77
C ARG A 126 -11.06 22.88 4.52
N LYS A 127 -10.10 23.81 4.46
CA LYS A 127 -10.36 25.23 4.15
C LYS A 127 -11.07 25.39 2.81
N TYR A 128 -10.65 24.66 1.77
CA TYR A 128 -11.30 24.68 0.47
C TYR A 128 -12.76 24.20 0.55
N LYS A 129 -13.02 23.08 1.24
CA LYS A 129 -14.37 22.54 1.40
C LYS A 129 -15.28 23.49 2.18
N GLU A 130 -14.78 24.09 3.25
CA GLU A 130 -15.49 25.09 4.05
C GLU A 130 -15.86 26.31 3.19
N LYS A 131 -14.90 26.89 2.46
CA LYS A 131 -15.14 28.02 1.55
C LYS A 131 -16.13 27.65 0.44
N LYS A 132 -15.99 26.47 -0.15
CA LYS A 132 -16.91 25.96 -1.18
C LYS A 132 -18.33 25.81 -0.65
N LEU A 133 -18.49 25.25 0.55
CA LEU A 133 -19.81 25.07 1.17
C LEU A 133 -20.45 26.41 1.52
N HIS A 134 -19.67 27.35 2.07
CA HIS A 134 -20.13 28.70 2.36
C HIS A 134 -20.61 29.41 1.09
N ASN A 135 -19.79 29.41 0.04
CA ASN A 135 -20.13 30.00 -1.25
C ASN A 135 -21.38 29.35 -1.85
N TYR A 136 -21.48 28.03 -1.81
CA TYR A 136 -22.67 27.32 -2.28
C TYR A 136 -23.93 27.76 -1.52
N LYS A 137 -23.88 27.79 -0.18
CA LYS A 137 -25.00 28.23 0.67
C LYS A 137 -25.41 29.67 0.38
N MET A 138 -24.48 30.55 0.06
CA MET A 138 -24.79 31.96 -0.28
C MET A 138 -25.39 32.07 -1.69
N LEU A 139 -24.80 31.41 -2.68
CA LEU A 139 -25.24 31.47 -4.07
C LEU A 139 -26.55 30.70 -4.32
N SER A 140 -26.82 29.62 -3.59
CA SER A 140 -28.01 28.77 -3.80
C SER A 140 -29.29 29.34 -3.19
N LYS A 141 -29.21 30.39 -2.35
CA LYS A 141 -30.38 31.03 -1.73
C LYS A 141 -31.28 31.66 -2.79
N LYS A 142 -32.58 31.39 -2.67
CA LYS A 142 -33.63 31.91 -3.55
C LYS A 142 -34.77 32.53 -2.73
N THR A 143 -35.48 33.48 -3.31
CA THR A 143 -36.69 34.08 -2.74
C THR A 143 -37.87 33.11 -2.88
N LYS A 144 -39.02 33.42 -2.25
CA LYS A 144 -40.27 32.65 -2.39
C LYS A 144 -40.71 32.48 -3.85
N LYS A 145 -40.33 33.42 -4.72
CA LYS A 145 -40.64 33.41 -6.17
C LYS A 145 -39.53 32.73 -7.00
N GLY A 146 -38.55 32.09 -6.36
CA GLY A 146 -37.48 31.33 -7.02
C GLY A 146 -36.32 32.16 -7.58
N GLN A 147 -36.38 33.49 -7.48
CA GLN A 147 -35.28 34.37 -7.89
C GLN A 147 -34.10 34.26 -6.93
N PRO A 148 -32.85 34.40 -7.40
CA PRO A 148 -31.69 34.38 -6.53
C PRO A 148 -31.68 35.59 -5.57
N VAL A 149 -31.29 35.36 -4.31
CA VAL A 149 -31.11 36.46 -3.34
C VAL A 149 -29.83 37.23 -3.68
N MET A 150 -29.96 38.52 -4.03
CA MET A 150 -28.85 39.32 -4.55
C MET A 150 -27.87 39.80 -3.50
N LYS A 151 -28.31 40.08 -2.27
CA LYS A 151 -27.47 40.66 -1.19
C LYS A 151 -26.10 39.98 -1.05
N GLY A 152 -26.10 38.66 -0.78
CA GLY A 152 -24.86 37.90 -0.59
C GLY A 152 -24.03 37.73 -1.86
N ARG A 153 -24.66 37.76 -3.05
CA ARG A 153 -23.95 37.67 -4.34
C ARG A 153 -23.17 38.97 -4.63
N ILE A 154 -23.78 40.11 -4.29
CA ILE A 154 -23.16 41.43 -4.43
C ILE A 154 -21.98 41.56 -3.46
N GLU A 155 -22.14 41.16 -2.20
CA GLU A 155 -21.05 41.14 -1.21
C GLU A 155 -19.85 40.31 -1.71
N MET A 156 -20.10 39.09 -2.21
CA MET A 156 -19.04 38.25 -2.81
C MET A 156 -18.38 38.88 -4.05
N LEU A 157 -19.15 39.61 -4.87
CA LEU A 157 -18.62 40.29 -6.04
C LEU A 157 -17.72 41.46 -5.64
N LEU A 158 -18.15 42.25 -4.65
CA LEU A 158 -17.37 43.35 -4.10
C LEU A 158 -16.05 42.84 -3.52
N GLU A 159 -16.07 41.76 -2.73
CA GLU A 159 -14.87 41.14 -2.17
C GLU A 159 -13.87 40.76 -3.27
N LYS A 160 -14.34 40.17 -4.38
CA LYS A 160 -13.49 39.81 -5.52
C LYS A 160 -12.89 41.01 -6.22
N ILE A 161 -13.68 42.08 -6.42
CA ILE A 161 -13.19 43.30 -7.04
C ILE A 161 -12.09 43.92 -6.15
N GLN A 162 -12.32 44.01 -4.85
CA GLN A 162 -11.31 44.50 -3.89
C GLN A 162 -10.03 43.66 -3.91
N GLN A 163 -10.14 42.33 -3.94
CA GLN A 163 -8.99 41.40 -4.07
C GLN A 163 -8.25 41.51 -5.40
N SER A 164 -8.90 41.99 -6.47
CA SER A 164 -8.25 42.19 -7.78
C SER A 164 -7.62 43.57 -7.96
N VAL A 165 -8.14 44.57 -7.24
CA VAL A 165 -7.68 45.96 -7.30
C VAL A 165 -6.54 46.21 -6.32
N THR A 166 -6.46 45.41 -5.25
CA THR A 166 -5.35 45.38 -4.29
C THR A 166 -4.30 44.36 -4.75
#